data_AF-A0A957Y8Q2-F1
#
_entry.id   AF-A0A957Y8Q2-F1
#
_cell.length_a   1.000
_cell.length_b   1.000
_cell.length_c   1.000
_cell.angle_alpha   90.00
_cell.angle_beta   90.00
_cell.angle_gamma   90.00
#
_symmetry.space_group_name_H-M   'P 1'
#
loop_
_entity.id
_entity.type
_entity.pdbx_description
1 polymer ?
#
loop_
_entity_poly.entity_id
_entity_poly.type
_entity_poly.pdbx_seq_one_letter_code
_entity_poly.pdbx_strand_id
1 'polypeptide(L)' 'AAQGYKHMLVAPIGFVCDHVEILFDIDIEAKQLADEHGINLQRIESMNSDPLFIQAIADAVQEKLEG' A
#
# COMPACT_ATOMS: atom_id res chain seq x y z
N ALA A 1 -3.99 14.04 14.46
CA ALA A 1 -4.68 14.52 15.67
C ALA A 1 -4.63 16.04 15.82
N ALA A 2 -3.45 16.68 15.82
CA ALA A 2 -3.31 18.13 16.04
C ALA A 2 -4.00 19.02 14.98
N GLN A 3 -4.05 18.59 13.71
CA GLN A 3 -4.77 19.30 12.63
C GLN A 3 -6.23 18.83 12.46
N GLY A 4 -6.75 17.99 13.37
CA GLY A 4 -8.15 17.57 13.36
C GLY A 4 -8.53 16.43 12.40
N TYR A 5 -7.62 15.93 11.55
CA TYR A 5 -7.92 14.79 10.67
C TYR A 5 -8.26 13.51 11.44
N LYS A 6 -9.34 12.85 11.01
CA LYS A 6 -9.91 11.63 11.62
C LYS A 6 -9.83 10.40 10.73
N HIS A 7 -9.47 10.57 9.47
CA HIS A 7 -9.39 9.49 8.49
C HIS A 7 -8.08 9.59 7.73
N MET A 8 -7.40 8.46 7.54
CA MET A 8 -6.15 8.35 6.81
C MET A 8 -6.21 7.12 5.90
N LEU A 9 -5.89 7.30 4.62
CA LEU A 9 -5.69 6.21 3.68
C LEU A 9 -4.21 6.13 3.32
N VAL A 10 -3.60 4.98 3.53
CA VAL A 10 -2.20 4.69 3.20
C VAL A 10 -2.13 3.94 1.88
N ALA A 11 -1.29 4.44 0.96
CA ALA A 11 -0.96 3.78 -0.29
C ALA A 11 0.56 3.48 -0.32
N PRO A 12 0.98 2.23 -0.02
CA PRO A 12 2.40 1.89 0.06
C PRO A 12 3.00 1.68 -1.33
N ILE A 13 3.44 2.76 -1.98
CA ILE A 13 3.97 2.74 -3.37
C ILE A 13 5.40 2.20 -3.51
N GLY A 14 6.11 2.01 -2.40
CA GLY A 14 7.50 1.50 -2.41
C GLY A 14 7.59 -0.02 -2.60
N PHE A 15 6.46 -0.72 -2.47
CA PHE A 15 6.38 -2.17 -2.54
C PHE A 15 5.20 -2.58 -3.42
N VAL A 16 5.28 -3.79 -3.97
CA VAL A 16 4.28 -4.31 -4.94
C VAL A 16 3.41 -5.42 -4.34
N CYS A 17 3.81 -6.03 -3.24
CA CYS A 17 3.10 -7.13 -2.60
C CYS A 17 3.06 -6.97 -1.09
N ASP A 18 2.19 -7.74 -0.44
CA ASP A 18 2.14 -7.82 1.01
C ASP A 18 3.36 -8.60 1.55
N HIS A 19 4.04 -7.99 2.52
CA HIS A 19 5.12 -8.59 3.32
C HIS A 19 5.16 -7.90 4.69
N VAL A 20 6.22 -8.12 5.48
CA VAL A 20 6.30 -7.69 6.89
C VAL A 20 6.05 -6.18 7.03
N GLU A 21 6.70 -5.36 6.21
CA GLU A 21 6.58 -3.89 6.22
C GLU A 21 5.18 -3.38 5.86
N ILE A 22 4.29 -4.25 5.34
CA ILE A 22 2.89 -3.93 5.07
C ILE A 22 1.99 -4.53 6.15
N LEU A 23 2.04 -5.85 6.33
CA LEU A 23 1.14 -6.60 7.19
C LEU A 23 1.40 -6.36 8.68
N PHE A 24 2.61 -5.96 9.06
CA PHE A 24 2.96 -5.66 10.44
C PHE A 24 3.05 -4.15 10.67
N ASP A 25 3.99 -3.49 10.00
CA ASP A 25 4.29 -2.07 10.29
C ASP A 25 3.06 -1.17 10.02
N ILE A 26 2.29 -1.44 8.95
CA ILE A 26 1.09 -0.64 8.63
C ILE A 26 -0.15 -1.20 9.32
N ASP A 27 -0.47 -2.47 9.06
CA ASP A 27 -1.76 -3.04 9.47
C ASP A 27 -1.90 -3.27 10.98
N ILE A 28 -0.77 -3.38 11.69
CA ILE A 28 -0.72 -3.57 13.14
C ILE A 28 -0.17 -2.33 13.82
N GLU A 29 1.12 -2.00 13.65
CA GLU A 29 1.76 -0.96 14.45
C GLU A 29 1.20 0.44 14.17
N ALA A 30 1.20 0.87 12.91
CA ALA A 30 0.70 2.20 12.54
C ALA A 30 -0.80 2.34 12.80
N LYS A 31 -1.57 1.27 12.56
CA LYS A 31 -3.01 1.27 12.81
C LYS A 31 -3.32 1.37 14.31
N GLN A 32 -2.62 0.63 15.16
CA GLN A 32 -2.76 0.74 16.61
C GLN A 32 -2.43 2.16 17.08
N LEU A 33 -1.33 2.74 16.58
CA LEU A 33 -0.97 4.12 16.91
C LEU A 33 -2.02 5.13 16.44
N ALA A 34 -2.63 4.91 15.26
CA ALA A 34 -3.70 5.75 14.75
C ALA A 34 -4.96 5.68 15.63
N ASP A 35 -5.33 4.48 16.08
CA ASP A 35 -6.49 4.23 16.95
C ASP A 35 -6.33 4.94 18.31
N GLU A 36 -5.14 4.90 18.91
CA GLU A 36 -4.81 5.64 20.14
C GLU A 36 -5.02 7.16 20.02
N HIS A 37 -4.95 7.68 18.79
CA HIS A 37 -5.15 9.10 18.47
C HIS A 37 -6.55 9.40 17.90
N GLY A 38 -7.45 8.41 17.88
CA GLY A 38 -8.80 8.53 17.33
C GLY A 38 -8.79 8.83 15.82
N ILE A 39 -7.85 8.23 15.09
CA ILE A 39 -7.71 8.31 13.63
C ILE A 39 -8.07 6.93 13.07
N ASN A 40 -9.03 6.87 12.16
CA ASN A 40 -9.31 5.69 11.38
C ASN A 40 -8.30 5.59 10.23
N LEU A 41 -7.35 4.67 10.36
CA LEU A 41 -6.37 4.35 9.33
C LEU A 41 -6.80 3.11 8.52
N GLN A 42 -6.80 3.26 7.20
CA GLN A 42 -6.95 2.18 6.25
C GLN A 42 -5.78 2.20 5.26
N ARG A 43 -5.51 1.06 4.61
CA ARG A 43 -4.64 1.01 3.44
C ARG A 43 -5.38 0.40 2.26
N ILE A 44 -4.89 0.69 1.06
CA ILE A 44 -5.30 -0.06 -0.13
C ILE A 44 -4.70 -1.48 -0.10
N GLU A 45 -5.33 -2.39 -0.84
CA GLU A 45 -4.72 -3.69 -1.13
C GLU A 45 -3.42 -3.51 -1.91
N SER A 46 -2.41 -4.32 -1.59
CA SER A 46 -1.17 -4.37 -2.37
C SER A 46 -1.45 -4.99 -3.75
N MET A 47 -0.64 -4.66 -4.75
CA MET A 47 -0.87 -5.14 -6.12
C MET A 47 -0.79 -6.67 -6.20
N ASN A 48 0.05 -7.32 -5.39
CA ASN A 48 0.15 -8.77 -5.27
C ASN A 48 0.16 -9.47 -6.64
N SER A 49 -0.79 -10.36 -6.89
CA SER A 49 -0.98 -11.06 -8.16
C SER A 49 -2.15 -10.50 -8.97
N ASP A 50 -2.45 -9.21 -8.84
CA ASP A 50 -3.50 -8.56 -9.62
C ASP A 50 -3.22 -8.75 -11.13
N PRO A 51 -4.18 -9.26 -11.92
CA PRO A 51 -3.98 -9.50 -13.35
C PRO A 51 -3.56 -8.25 -14.13
N LEU A 52 -4.06 -7.07 -13.77
CA LEU A 52 -3.68 -5.81 -14.40
C LEU A 52 -2.25 -5.43 -14.07
N PHE A 53 -1.80 -5.68 -12.84
CA PHE A 53 -0.40 -5.44 -12.47
C PHE A 53 0.56 -6.39 -13.22
N ILE A 54 0.21 -7.67 -13.33
CA ILE A 54 0.99 -8.64 -14.11
C ILE A 54 1.06 -8.22 -15.57
N GLN A 55 -0.05 -7.78 -16.15
CA GLN A 55 -0.08 -7.27 -17.53
C GLN A 55 0.83 -6.04 -17.68
N ALA A 56 0.75 -5.08 -16.76
CA ALA A 56 1.59 -3.88 -16.80
C ALA A 56 3.09 -4.19 -16.74
N ILE A 57 3.50 -5.19 -15.93
CA ILE A 57 4.90 -5.65 -15.91
C ILE A 57 5.27 -6.29 -17.26
N ALA A 58 4.40 -7.13 -17.82
CA ALA A 58 4.65 -7.78 -19.11
C ALA A 58 4.82 -6.74 -20.23
N ASP A 59 3.96 -5.73 -20.27
CA ASP A 59 4.01 -4.63 -21.22
C ASP A 59 5.32 -3.84 -21.08
N ALA A 60 5.74 -3.51 -19.85
CA ALA A 60 6.98 -2.80 -19.59
C ALA A 60 8.24 -3.58 -20.05
N VAL A 61 8.22 -4.92 -19.91
CA VAL A 61 9.30 -5.77 -20.42
C VAL A 61 9.28 -5.83 -21.95
N GLN A 62 8.10 -5.94 -22.57
CA GLN A 62 7.96 -5.95 -24.04
C GLN A 62 8.45 -4.64 -24.67
N GLU A 63 8.05 -3.50 -24.13
CA GLU A 63 8.54 -2.18 -24.56
C GLU A 63 10.07 -2.12 -24.54
N LYS A 64 10.68 -2.72 -23.51
CA LYS A 64 12.14 -2.75 -23.37
C LYS A 64 12.85 -3.68 -24.37
N LEU A 65 12.16 -4.70 -24.89
CA LEU A 65 12.71 -5.62 -25.89
C LEU A 65 12.56 -5.10 -27.32
N GLU A 66 11.52 -4.31 -27.58
CA GLU A 66 11.20 -3.76 -28.90
C GLU A 66 11.89 -2.42 -29.19
N GLY A 67 12.41 -1.74 -28.16
CA GLY A 67 13.24 -0.52 -28.26
C GLY A 67 14.73 -0.76 -28.14
#